data_AF-A0A1F8RYH6-F1
#
_entry.id   AF-A0A1F8RYH6-F1
#
_cell.length_a   1.000
_cell.length_b   1.000
_cell.length_c   1.000
_cell.angle_alpha   90.00
_cell.angle_beta   90.00
_cell.angle_gamma   90.00
#
_symmetry.space_group_name_H-M   'P 1'
#
loop_
_entity.id
_entity.type
_entity.pdbx_description
1 polymer ?
#
loop_
_entity_poly.entity_id
_entity_poly.type
_entity_poly.pdbx_seq_one_letter_code
_entity_poly.pdbx_strand_id
1 'polypeptide(L)'
;MTTQTAIRVRLVDDLGQLPEGYTLELDPANTPTDVQQHVIAEGKLRGSTPDGQRITYDLSHQGTKLVLDQPIGEQGVTEGSLLRVHNKNIQGC
;
A
#
# COMPACT_ATOMS: atom_id res chain seq x y z
N MET A 1 -9.11 -24.97 6.60
CA MET A 1 -7.76 -24.78 6.05
C MET A 1 -7.91 -23.88 4.84
N THR A 2 -7.93 -22.56 5.04
CA THR A 2 -8.03 -21.60 3.93
C THR A 2 -6.64 -21.42 3.37
N THR A 3 -6.44 -21.89 2.14
CA THR A 3 -5.22 -21.68 1.35
C THR A 3 -5.08 -20.18 1.11
N GLN A 4 -4.39 -19.50 2.03
CA GLN A 4 -4.20 -18.06 2.00
C GLN A 4 -3.21 -17.76 0.87
N THR A 5 -3.73 -17.37 -0.29
CA THR A 5 -2.91 -17.09 -1.48
C THR A 5 -2.44 -15.65 -1.38
N ALA A 6 -1.44 -15.42 -0.51
CA ALA A 6 -0.80 -14.11 -0.41
C ALA A 6 -0.17 -13.76 -1.77
N ILE A 7 -0.50 -12.59 -2.30
CA ILE A 7 0.11 -12.03 -3.50
C ILE A 7 1.31 -11.16 -3.11
N ARG A 8 2.40 -11.30 -3.86
CA ARG A 8 3.58 -10.47 -3.66
C ARG A 8 3.46 -9.22 -4.51
N VAL A 9 3.34 -8.05 -3.90
CA VAL A 9 3.24 -6.78 -4.61
C VAL A 9 4.48 -5.94 -4.33
N ARG A 10 4.95 -5.19 -5.33
CA ARG A 10 6.01 -4.20 -5.13
C ARG A 10 5.40 -2.90 -4.64
N LEU A 11 5.85 -2.40 -3.50
CA LEU A 11 5.51 -1.05 -3.06
C LEU A 11 6.68 -0.12 -3.35
N VAL A 12 6.35 1.04 -3.89
CA VAL A 12 7.28 2.16 -4.09
C VAL A 12 6.66 3.39 -3.44
N ASP A 13 7.45 4.19 -2.74
CA ASP A 13 6.97 5.41 -2.09
C ASP A 13 7.54 6.64 -2.80
N ASP A 14 6.73 7.70 -2.91
CA ASP A 14 7.15 8.96 -3.55
C ASP A 14 8.23 9.69 -2.75
N LEU A 15 8.23 9.51 -1.43
CA LEU A 15 9.24 10.08 -0.53
C LEU A 15 10.55 9.26 -0.50
N GLY A 16 10.64 8.16 -1.26
CA GLY A 16 11.81 7.29 -1.29
C GLY A 16 12.13 6.61 0.05
N GLN A 17 11.15 6.48 0.95
CA GLN A 17 11.35 5.87 2.26
C GLN A 17 11.38 4.34 2.21
N LEU A 18 10.65 3.76 1.25
CA LEU A 18 10.70 2.33 0.99
C LEU A 18 11.98 1.96 0.25
N PRO A 19 12.65 0.87 0.63
CA PRO A 19 13.81 0.39 -0.12
C PRO A 19 13.42 0.08 -1.56
N GLU A 20 14.32 0.36 -2.51
CA GLU A 20 14.07 0.13 -3.93
C GLU A 20 13.65 -1.33 -4.19
N GLY A 21 12.46 -1.51 -4.77
CA GLY A 21 11.90 -2.83 -5.04
C GLY A 21 11.34 -3.55 -3.82
N TYR A 22 10.98 -2.85 -2.74
CA TYR A 22 10.30 -3.42 -1.58
C TYR A 22 9.08 -4.23 -2.01
N THR A 23 9.07 -5.52 -1.69
CA THR A 23 7.94 -6.41 -1.94
C THR A 23 7.26 -6.74 -0.64
N LEU A 24 5.93 -6.61 -0.59
CA LEU A 24 5.13 -7.04 0.53
C LEU A 24 4.19 -8.16 0.09
N GLU A 25 4.10 -9.20 0.91
CA GLU A 25 3.18 -10.31 0.71
C GLU A 25 1.87 -9.95 1.41
N LEU A 26 0.83 -9.71 0.62
CA LEU A 26 -0.45 -9.24 1.08
C LEU A 26 -1.53 -10.16 0.57
N ASP A 27 -2.58 -10.35 1.34
CA ASP A 27 -3.71 -11.13 0.84
C ASP A 27 -4.52 -10.28 -0.17
N PRO A 28 -4.97 -10.83 -1.30
CA PRO A 28 -5.86 -10.11 -2.20
C PRO A 28 -7.18 -9.72 -1.52
N ALA A 29 -7.57 -10.41 -0.43
CA ALA A 29 -8.70 -10.02 0.40
C ALA A 29 -8.41 -8.82 1.32
N ASN A 30 -7.14 -8.45 1.53
CA ASN A 30 -6.78 -7.30 2.35
C ASN A 30 -7.19 -6.01 1.64
N THR A 31 -7.65 -5.05 2.42
CA THR A 31 -7.92 -3.70 1.92
C THR A 31 -6.64 -2.88 1.95
N PRO A 32 -6.51 -1.82 1.13
CA PRO A 32 -5.35 -0.93 1.18
C PRO A 32 -5.13 -0.29 2.57
N THR A 33 -6.19 -0.18 3.38
CA THR A 33 -6.10 0.26 4.78
C THR A 33 -5.30 -0.73 5.62
N ASP A 34 -5.55 -2.03 5.45
CA ASP A 34 -4.80 -3.08 6.15
C ASP A 34 -3.32 -3.09 5.72
N VAL A 35 -3.08 -2.97 4.40
CA VAL A 35 -1.74 -2.79 3.83
C VAL A 35 -1.04 -1.59 4.45
N GLN A 36 -1.76 -0.47 4.59
CA GLN A 36 -1.23 0.74 5.20
C GLN A 36 -0.83 0.51 6.65
N GLN A 37 -1.71 -0.08 7.45
CA GLN A 37 -1.39 -0.41 8.84
C GLN A 37 -0.16 -1.31 8.92
N HIS A 38 -0.03 -2.28 8.01
CA HIS A 38 1.13 -3.17 7.95
C HIS A 38 2.44 -2.42 7.64
N VAL A 39 2.46 -1.56 6.61
CA VAL A 39 3.66 -0.80 6.21
C VAL A 39 4.05 0.24 7.26
N ILE A 40 3.05 0.84 7.93
CA ILE A 40 3.27 1.75 9.07
C ILE A 40 3.81 0.98 10.27
N ALA A 41 3.23 -0.18 10.59
CA ALA A 41 3.67 -1.03 11.70
C ALA A 41 5.11 -1.54 11.51
N GLU A 42 5.49 -1.87 10.27
CA GLU A 42 6.86 -2.19 9.88
C GLU A 42 7.84 -0.99 10.01
N GLY A 43 7.33 0.21 10.33
CA GLY A 43 8.13 1.43 10.50
C GLY A 43 8.78 1.90 9.19
N LYS A 44 8.34 1.39 8.03
CA LYS A 44 8.90 1.73 6.72
C LYS A 44 8.48 3.12 6.26
N LEU A 45 7.32 3.57 6.71
CA LEU A 45 6.84 4.93 6.53
C LEU A 45 7.15 5.72 7.80
N ARG A 46 8.39 6.24 7.89
CA ARG A 46 8.84 7.03 9.03
C ARG A 46 8.11 8.38 9.01
N GLY A 47 7.38 8.67 10.08
CA GLY A 47 6.56 9.88 10.19
C GLY A 47 5.09 9.71 9.82
N SER A 48 4.65 8.48 9.51
CA SER A 48 3.22 8.14 9.39
C SER A 48 2.57 7.89 10.73
N THR A 49 2.44 8.97 11.50
CA THR A 49 1.38 9.03 12.50
C THR A 49 0.02 9.02 11.78
N PRO A 50 -0.94 8.18 12.21
CA PRO A 50 -2.29 8.13 11.63
C PRO A 50 -3.06 9.45 11.80
N ASP A 51 -2.62 10.31 12.73
CA ASP A 51 -3.09 11.68 12.90
C ASP A 51 -2.47 12.58 11.81
N GLY A 52 -3.13 12.69 10.66
CA GLY A 52 -2.86 13.75 9.68
C GLY A 52 -1.96 13.42 8.48
N GLN A 53 -1.69 12.15 8.20
CA GLN A 53 -1.16 11.72 6.90
C GLN A 53 -2.21 10.96 6.10
N ARG A 54 -2.49 11.43 4.88
CA ARG A 54 -3.36 10.72 3.93
C ARG A 54 -2.49 9.89 3.01
N ILE A 55 -2.45 8.58 3.26
CA ILE A 55 -1.75 7.63 2.41
C ILE A 55 -2.71 7.18 1.31
N THR A 56 -2.24 7.26 0.08
CA THR A 56 -2.97 6.79 -1.10
C THR A 56 -2.13 5.74 -1.80
N TYR A 57 -2.74 4.65 -2.25
CA TYR A 57 -2.09 3.67 -3.12
C TYR A 57 -2.58 3.87 -4.54
N ASP A 58 -1.67 3.81 -5.50
CA ASP A 58 -1.97 3.84 -6.92
C ASP A 58 -1.31 2.65 -7.62
N LEU A 59 -2.04 1.98 -8.50
CA LEU A 59 -1.48 0.97 -9.36
C LEU A 59 -0.64 1.66 -10.44
N SER A 60 0.69 1.65 -10.29
CA SER A 60 1.60 2.36 -11.19
C SER A 60 1.53 1.87 -12.64
N HIS A 61 1.00 0.66 -12.88
CA HIS A 61 0.77 0.12 -14.23
C HIS A 61 -0.55 0.58 -14.88
N GLN A 62 -1.47 1.16 -14.10
CA GLN A 62 -2.80 1.57 -14.55
C GLN A 62 -3.12 3.04 -14.20
N GLY A 63 -2.28 3.72 -13.41
CA GLY A 63 -2.58 5.05 -12.87
C GLY A 63 -3.88 5.08 -12.06
N THR A 64 -4.27 3.92 -11.52
CA THR A 64 -5.56 3.73 -10.86
C THR A 64 -5.38 3.76 -9.37
N LYS A 65 -5.97 4.79 -8.76
CA LYS A 65 -5.98 4.97 -7.32
C LYS A 65 -6.81 3.87 -6.66
N LEU A 66 -6.20 3.16 -5.73
CA LEU A 66 -6.89 2.14 -4.97
C LEU A 66 -7.86 2.76 -3.96
N VAL A 67 -9.02 2.13 -3.83
CA VAL A 67 -10.08 2.41 -2.87
C VAL A 67 -9.75 1.72 -1.56
N LEU A 68 -9.55 2.51 -0.51
CA LEU A 68 -9.12 2.05 0.83
C LEU A 68 -10.08 1.04 1.49
N ASP A 69 -11.35 1.06 1.11
CA ASP A 69 -12.43 0.23 1.67
C ASP A 69 -12.71 -1.04 0.85
N GLN A 70 -12.02 -1.24 -0.27
CA GLN A 70 -12.24 -2.37 -1.16
C GLN A 70 -11.03 -3.32 -1.15
N PRO A 71 -11.20 -4.64 -1.31
CA PRO A 71 -10.08 -5.58 -1.39
C PRO A 71 -9.14 -5.21 -2.53
N ILE A 72 -7.83 -5.36 -2.33
CA ILE A 72 -6.85 -5.06 -3.39
C ILE A 72 -7.02 -5.99 -4.60
N GLY A 73 -7.39 -7.25 -4.38
CA GLY A 73 -7.60 -8.22 -5.46
C GLY A 73 -8.74 -7.86 -6.40
N GLU A 74 -9.83 -7.31 -5.87
CA GLU A 74 -10.99 -6.84 -6.66
C GLU A 74 -10.65 -5.63 -7.52
N GLN A 75 -9.65 -4.85 -7.09
CA GLN A 75 -9.18 -3.65 -7.80
C GLN A 75 -8.16 -3.97 -8.90
N GLY A 76 -7.87 -5.25 -9.13
CA GLY A 76 -6.90 -5.70 -10.13
C GLY A 76 -5.45 -5.73 -9.62
N VAL A 77 -5.24 -5.66 -8.31
CA VAL A 77 -3.91 -5.88 -7.72
C VAL A 77 -3.63 -7.38 -7.71
N THR A 78 -2.65 -7.80 -8.48
CA THR A 78 -2.21 -9.20 -8.61
C THR A 78 -0.74 -9.36 -8.22
N GLU A 79 -0.27 -10.60 -8.14
CA GLU A 79 1.16 -10.86 -7.91
C GLU A 79 2.05 -10.15 -8.95
N GLY A 80 3.11 -9.50 -8.47
CA GLY A 80 4.01 -8.68 -9.27
C GLY A 80 3.53 -7.25 -9.52
N SER A 81 2.32 -6.88 -9.08
CA SER A 81 1.79 -5.53 -9.26
C SER A 81 2.65 -4.49 -8.53
N LEU A 82 2.79 -3.33 -9.16
CA LEU A 82 3.51 -2.18 -8.63
C LEU A 82 2.53 -1.18 -8.02
N LEU A 83 2.58 -1.04 -6.70
CA LEU A 83 1.80 -0.10 -5.91
C LEU A 83 2.66 1.11 -5.54
N ARG A 84 2.23 2.29 -5.96
CA ARG A 84 2.85 3.54 -5.55
C ARG A 84 2.12 4.12 -4.35
N VAL A 85 2.86 4.29 -3.27
CA VAL A 85 2.44 4.89 -2.02
C VAL A 85 2.68 6.39 -2.10
N HIS A 86 1.59 7.14 -2.05
CA HIS A 86 1.60 8.59 -1.94
C HIS A 86 1.29 8.94 -0.50
N ASN A 87 2.34 9.22 0.27
CA ASN A 87 2.18 9.73 1.61
C ASN A 87 2.06 11.26 1.56
N LYS A 88 0.84 11.78 1.68
CA LYS A 88 0.59 13.23 1.75
C LYS A 88 0.38 13.66 3.19
N ASN A 89 1.31 14.45 3.72
CA ASN A 89 1.10 15.15 4.98
C ASN A 89 0.02 16.22 4.79
N ILE A 90 -1.09 16.09 5.50
CA ILE A 90 -2.20 17.06 5.50
C ILE A 90 -2.19 17.95 6.75
N GLN A 91 -1.19 17.83 7.63
CA GLN A 91 -1.02 18.68 8.82
C GLN A 91 -0.39 20.07 8.50
N GLY A 92 -0.30 20.46 7.24
CA GLY A 92 0.32 21.72 6.81
C GLY A 92 -0.66 22.85 6.48
N CYS A 93 -1.88 22.85 7.05
CA CYS A 93 -2.84 23.95 6.89
C CYS A 93 -2.94 24.79 8.17
#